data_AF-V8NF77-F1
#
_entry.id   AF-V8NF77-F1
#
_cell.length_a   1.000
_cell.length_b   1.000
_cell.length_c   1.000
_cell.angle_alpha   90.00
_cell.angle_beta   90.00
_cell.angle_gamma   90.00
#
_symmetry.space_group_name_H-M   'P 1'
#
loop_
_entity.id
_entity.type
_entity.pdbx_description
1 polymer ?
#
loop_
_entity_poly.entity_id
_entity_poly.type
_entity_poly.pdbx_seq_one_letter_code
_entity_poly.pdbx_strand_id
1 'polypeptide(L)'
;MQENPWQEFPDLVHLTCPSIQTAKEDLTHVVEQLFSVAETEGEEEEEGAKPQVLWSMYFNMRDSSSLDRSSYDNLPSNMYVCSGPDGALGNDCAVKQAEAIFQEMFPSEEFCPPPPNPEDIIYDGDGTQPEDPGFSNPSEGKAEKVPEKNLEERPPEE
;
A
#
# COMPACT_ATOMS: atom_id res chain seq x y z
N MET A 1 -7.27 -37.89 15.20
CA MET A 1 -7.48 -37.00 14.06
C MET A 1 -6.94 -35.66 14.49
N GLN A 2 -5.93 -35.15 13.79
CA GLN A 2 -5.31 -33.88 14.12
C GLN A 2 -6.09 -32.84 13.33
N GLU A 3 -6.94 -32.06 14.01
CA GLU A 3 -7.63 -30.95 13.38
C GLU A 3 -6.60 -29.94 12.91
N ASN A 4 -6.67 -29.55 11.64
CA ASN A 4 -5.81 -28.53 11.07
C ASN A 4 -6.27 -27.18 11.61
N PRO A 5 -5.50 -26.51 12.49
CA PRO A 5 -5.89 -25.25 13.12
C PRO A 5 -5.90 -24.05 12.15
N TRP A 6 -5.61 -24.29 10.86
CA TRP A 6 -5.55 -23.29 9.80
C TRP A 6 -6.76 -23.36 8.86
N GLN A 7 -7.76 -24.20 9.15
CA GLN A 7 -8.90 -24.44 8.25
C GLN A 7 -10.12 -23.54 8.52
N GLU A 8 -9.94 -22.33 9.07
CA GLU A 8 -11.08 -21.57 9.63
C GLU A 8 -11.13 -20.07 9.28
N PHE A 9 -10.65 -19.63 8.11
CA PHE A 9 -10.97 -18.26 7.67
C PHE A 9 -11.44 -18.23 6.21
N PRO A 10 -12.51 -17.47 5.91
CA PRO A 10 -12.97 -17.30 4.54
C PRO A 10 -11.95 -16.51 3.72
N ASP A 11 -11.78 -16.89 2.46
CA ASP A 11 -10.96 -16.16 1.50
C ASP A 11 -11.66 -14.88 1.04
N LEU A 12 -10.88 -13.83 0.81
CA LEU A 12 -11.34 -12.60 0.17
C LEU A 12 -10.88 -12.56 -1.28
N VAL A 13 -11.85 -12.58 -2.20
CA VAL A 13 -11.59 -12.57 -3.64
C VAL A 13 -11.99 -11.22 -4.23
N HIS A 14 -11.05 -10.56 -4.91
CA HIS A 14 -11.30 -9.33 -5.66
C HIS A 14 -11.33 -9.60 -7.16
N LEU A 15 -12.40 -9.12 -7.81
CA LEU A 15 -12.56 -9.16 -9.25
C LEU A 15 -12.57 -7.71 -9.77
N THR A 16 -11.83 -7.45 -10.83
CA THR A 16 -11.72 -6.10 -11.41
C THR A 16 -11.64 -6.20 -12.92
N CYS A 17 -12.39 -5.36 -13.61
CA CYS A 17 -12.34 -5.21 -15.06
C CYS A 17 -12.72 -3.77 -15.45
N PRO A 18 -12.30 -3.32 -16.65
CA PRO A 18 -12.89 -2.13 -17.26
C PRO A 18 -14.41 -2.30 -17.35
N SER A 19 -15.16 -1.29 -16.90
CA SER A 19 -16.62 -1.35 -16.94
C SER A 19 -17.15 -1.09 -18.34
N ILE A 20 -18.06 -1.94 -18.80
CA ILE A 20 -18.89 -1.70 -19.99
C ILE A 20 -20.29 -1.27 -19.54
N GLN A 21 -20.78 -1.86 -18.45
CA GLN A 21 -22.07 -1.55 -17.82
C GLN A 21 -21.92 -1.45 -16.30
N THR A 22 -22.88 -1.94 -15.52
CA THR A 22 -22.72 -2.05 -14.07
C THR A 22 -21.75 -3.17 -13.72
N ALA A 23 -21.02 -3.01 -12.61
CA ALA A 23 -20.07 -4.03 -12.15
C ALA A 23 -20.74 -5.40 -11.92
N LYS A 24 -22.03 -5.41 -11.56
CA LYS A 24 -22.80 -6.65 -11.42
C LYS A 24 -22.99 -7.33 -12.77
N GLU A 25 -23.44 -6.62 -13.79
CA GLU A 25 -23.65 -7.18 -15.13
C GLU A 25 -22.33 -7.69 -15.74
N ASP A 26 -21.24 -6.96 -15.55
CA ASP A 26 -19.94 -7.30 -16.14
C ASP A 26 -19.28 -8.52 -15.44
N LEU A 27 -19.49 -8.71 -14.13
CA LEU A 27 -18.77 -9.71 -13.33
C LEU A 27 -19.58 -10.97 -12.96
N THR A 28 -20.91 -10.92 -13.00
CA THR A 28 -21.77 -12.04 -12.54
C THR A 28 -21.41 -13.35 -13.25
N HIS A 29 -21.15 -13.31 -14.55
CA HIS A 29 -20.79 -14.50 -15.32
C HIS A 29 -19.53 -15.20 -14.79
N VAL A 30 -18.50 -14.43 -14.43
CA VAL A 30 -17.25 -14.97 -13.88
C VAL A 30 -17.48 -15.53 -12.48
N VAL A 31 -18.29 -14.86 -11.66
CA VAL A 31 -18.65 -15.33 -10.32
C VAL A 31 -19.38 -16.68 -10.38
N GLU A 32 -20.36 -16.83 -11.27
CA GLU A 32 -21.11 -18.09 -11.46
C GLU A 32 -20.22 -19.22 -12.01
N GLN A 33 -19.19 -18.90 -12.80
CA GLN A 33 -18.23 -19.89 -13.28
C GLN A 33 -17.29 -20.39 -12.18
N LEU A 34 -16.85 -19.51 -11.28
CA LEU A 34 -15.84 -19.81 -10.27
C LEU A 34 -16.42 -20.29 -8.93
N PHE A 35 -17.62 -19.84 -8.57
CA PHE A 35 -18.20 -20.04 -7.25
C PHE A 35 -19.61 -20.61 -7.31
N SER A 36 -20.02 -21.26 -6.22
CA SER A 36 -21.41 -21.62 -5.96
C SER A 36 -22.11 -20.45 -5.25
N VAL A 37 -23.05 -19.81 -5.94
CA VAL A 37 -23.91 -18.77 -5.37
C VAL A 37 -25.17 -19.47 -4.89
N ALA A 38 -25.35 -19.56 -3.56
CA ALA A 38 -26.37 -20.41 -2.95
C ALA A 38 -27.81 -19.96 -3.29
N GLU A 39 -28.37 -20.52 -4.37
CA GLU A 39 -29.82 -20.54 -4.66
C GLU A 39 -30.32 -21.90 -5.22
N THR A 40 -29.44 -22.89 -5.42
CA THR A 40 -29.84 -24.19 -5.98
C THR A 40 -29.64 -25.30 -4.96
N GLU A 41 -30.62 -25.49 -4.09
CA GLU A 41 -30.77 -26.74 -3.34
C GLU A 41 -31.14 -27.85 -4.34
N GLY A 42 -30.20 -28.70 -4.76
CA GLY A 42 -30.57 -29.97 -5.41
C GLY A 42 -29.70 -30.55 -6.52
N GLU A 43 -28.41 -30.22 -6.64
CA GLU A 43 -27.53 -30.94 -7.57
C GLU A 43 -26.45 -31.70 -6.80
N GLU A 44 -26.37 -33.00 -7.11
CA GLU A 44 -25.54 -34.01 -6.45
C GLU A 44 -24.06 -33.63 -6.45
N GLU A 45 -23.36 -33.97 -5.37
CA GLU A 45 -21.92 -33.78 -5.18
C GLU A 45 -21.11 -34.47 -6.30
N GLU A 46 -20.81 -33.74 -7.38
CA GLU A 46 -19.74 -34.10 -8.30
C GLU A 46 -18.36 -33.79 -7.66
N GLU A 47 -17.37 -34.64 -7.91
CA GLU A 47 -15.97 -34.41 -7.56
C GLU A 47 -15.48 -33.11 -8.22
N GLY A 48 -15.34 -32.03 -7.43
CA GLY A 48 -14.88 -30.71 -7.92
C GLY A 48 -15.78 -29.51 -7.55
N ALA A 49 -16.57 -29.62 -6.48
CA ALA A 49 -17.49 -28.57 -6.03
C ALA A 49 -16.83 -27.17 -5.94
N LYS A 50 -17.46 -26.18 -6.59
CA LYS A 50 -17.03 -24.78 -6.55
C LYS A 50 -17.10 -24.23 -5.11
N PRO A 51 -16.17 -23.37 -4.68
CA PRO A 51 -16.26 -22.74 -3.36
C PRO A 51 -17.55 -21.92 -3.22
N GLN A 52 -18.14 -21.90 -2.02
CA GLN A 52 -19.40 -21.20 -1.75
C GLN A 52 -19.17 -19.69 -1.53
N VAL A 53 -20.02 -18.85 -2.13
CA VAL A 53 -20.05 -17.41 -1.83
C VAL A 53 -20.79 -17.17 -0.52
N LEU A 54 -20.11 -16.60 0.47
CA LEU A 54 -20.72 -16.19 1.75
C LEU A 54 -21.33 -14.78 1.67
N TRP A 55 -20.67 -13.88 0.94
CA TRP A 55 -21.11 -12.50 0.72
C TRP A 55 -20.49 -11.96 -0.57
N SER A 56 -21.19 -11.06 -1.26
CA SER A 56 -20.65 -10.37 -2.43
C SER A 56 -21.14 -8.91 -2.48
N MET A 57 -20.30 -8.04 -3.05
CA MET A 57 -20.61 -6.65 -3.33
C MET A 57 -20.08 -6.28 -4.72
N TYR A 58 -20.89 -5.52 -5.44
CA TYR A 58 -20.57 -5.04 -6.78
C TYR A 58 -20.68 -3.52 -6.78
N PHE A 59 -19.67 -2.84 -7.30
CA PHE A 59 -19.68 -1.39 -7.46
C PHE A 59 -18.81 -0.99 -8.65
N ASN A 60 -19.18 0.09 -9.32
CA ASN A 60 -18.33 0.75 -10.30
C ASN A 60 -17.53 1.85 -9.61
N MET A 61 -16.28 2.02 -10.01
CA MET A 61 -15.42 3.12 -9.55
C MET A 61 -15.08 4.00 -10.75
N ARG A 62 -15.12 5.32 -10.56
CA ARG A 62 -14.76 6.26 -11.61
C ARG A 62 -13.24 6.26 -11.81
N ASP A 63 -12.81 5.93 -13.01
CA ASP A 63 -11.44 6.16 -13.45
C ASP A 63 -11.28 7.62 -13.91
N SER A 64 -10.37 8.36 -13.27
CA SER A 64 -9.99 9.73 -13.64
C SER A 64 -8.52 9.87 -14.00
N SER A 65 -7.79 8.76 -14.16
CA SER A 65 -6.35 8.70 -14.41
C SER A 65 -5.91 9.32 -15.74
N SER A 66 -6.81 9.36 -16.71
CA SER A 66 -6.58 9.91 -18.05
C SER A 66 -6.97 11.39 -18.20
N LEU A 67 -7.45 12.04 -17.14
CA LEU A 67 -7.85 13.44 -17.20
C LEU A 67 -6.64 14.36 -17.08
N ASP A 68 -6.48 15.24 -18.07
CA ASP A 68 -5.46 16.30 -18.02
C ASP A 68 -5.93 17.51 -17.22
N ARG A 69 -4.97 18.28 -16.69
CA ARG A 69 -5.20 19.58 -16.02
C ARG A 69 -6.09 20.51 -16.86
N SER A 70 -5.95 20.53 -18.18
CA SER A 70 -6.76 21.36 -19.09
C SER A 70 -8.23 20.98 -19.13
N SER A 71 -8.60 19.81 -18.58
CA SER A 71 -9.99 19.34 -18.50
C SER A 71 -10.78 20.04 -17.38
N TYR A 72 -10.10 20.80 -16.52
CA TYR A 72 -10.70 21.50 -15.39
C TYR A 72 -10.79 23.01 -15.66
N ASP A 73 -12.01 23.55 -15.59
CA ASP A 73 -12.26 24.96 -15.82
C ASP A 73 -11.67 25.85 -14.72
N ASN A 74 -11.02 26.94 -15.11
CA ASN A 74 -10.51 27.99 -14.23
C ASN A 74 -9.54 27.50 -13.13
N LEU A 75 -8.79 26.44 -13.39
CA LEU A 75 -7.85 25.86 -12.41
C LEU A 75 -6.60 26.76 -12.22
N PRO A 76 -6.39 27.37 -11.03
CA PRO A 76 -5.24 28.25 -10.79
C PRO A 76 -3.91 27.49 -10.87
N SER A 77 -2.85 28.12 -11.40
CA SER A 77 -1.57 27.46 -11.72
C SER A 77 -0.89 26.75 -10.54
N ASN A 78 -1.14 27.20 -9.31
CA ASN A 78 -0.57 26.63 -8.08
C ASN A 78 -1.47 25.57 -7.42
N MET A 79 -2.52 25.10 -8.11
CA MET A 79 -3.40 24.04 -7.63
C MET A 79 -3.19 22.78 -8.46
N TYR A 80 -2.85 21.67 -7.81
CA TYR A 80 -2.60 20.38 -8.44
C TYR A 80 -3.80 19.46 -8.24
N VAL A 81 -4.10 18.62 -9.23
CA VAL A 81 -5.20 17.65 -9.19
C VAL A 81 -4.63 16.25 -9.30
N CYS A 82 -5.00 15.38 -8.37
CA CYS A 82 -4.66 13.96 -8.42
C CYS A 82 -5.87 13.15 -8.89
N SER A 83 -5.59 12.06 -9.60
CA SER A 83 -6.62 11.12 -10.02
C SER A 83 -6.94 10.13 -8.89
N GLY A 84 -8.08 9.45 -9.02
CA GLY A 84 -8.34 8.23 -8.25
C GLY A 84 -7.49 7.05 -8.76
N PRO A 85 -7.74 5.84 -8.22
CA PRO A 85 -7.12 4.62 -8.75
C PRO A 85 -7.52 4.38 -10.21
N ASP A 86 -6.59 3.85 -10.98
CA ASP A 86 -6.78 3.42 -12.36
C ASP A 86 -7.16 1.93 -12.44
N GLY A 87 -7.55 1.47 -13.62
CA GLY A 87 -7.90 0.07 -13.87
C GLY A 87 -6.68 -0.87 -14.04
N ALA A 88 -5.47 -0.40 -13.74
CA ALA A 88 -4.25 -1.18 -13.88
C ALA A 88 -4.03 -2.11 -12.67
N LEU A 89 -3.21 -3.15 -12.87
CA LEU A 89 -2.86 -4.09 -11.79
C LEU A 89 -1.88 -3.47 -10.77
N GLY A 90 -1.06 -2.53 -11.21
CA GLY A 90 -0.02 -1.88 -10.40
C GLY A 90 -0.33 -0.41 -10.11
N ASN A 91 0.58 0.26 -9.39
CA ASN A 91 0.41 1.65 -8.95
C ASN A 91 1.21 2.66 -9.81
N ASP A 92 1.66 2.27 -11.00
CA ASP A 92 2.53 3.09 -11.84
C ASP A 92 1.94 4.46 -12.14
N CYS A 93 0.62 4.55 -12.38
CA CYS A 93 -0.06 5.82 -12.65
C CYS A 93 0.06 6.77 -11.44
N ALA A 94 -0.23 6.28 -10.24
CA ALA A 94 -0.15 7.06 -9.02
C ALA A 94 1.27 7.53 -8.72
N VAL A 95 2.27 6.64 -8.87
CA VAL A 95 3.69 7.00 -8.63
C VAL A 95 4.15 8.05 -9.63
N LYS A 96 3.87 7.86 -10.92
CA LYS A 96 4.27 8.82 -11.98
C LYS A 96 3.59 10.18 -11.80
N GLN A 97 2.32 10.21 -11.41
CA GLN A 97 1.59 11.45 -11.12
C GLN A 97 2.20 12.18 -9.92
N ALA A 98 2.49 11.47 -8.83
CA ALA A 98 3.12 12.05 -7.65
C ALA A 98 4.51 12.62 -7.96
N GLU A 99 5.33 11.89 -8.71
CA GLU A 99 6.65 12.34 -9.15
C GLU A 99 6.57 13.58 -10.05
N ALA A 100 5.65 13.59 -11.02
CA ALA A 100 5.45 14.74 -11.91
C ALA A 100 5.03 16.01 -11.15
N ILE A 101 4.09 15.88 -10.22
CA ILE A 101 3.65 17.00 -9.37
C ILE A 101 4.81 17.47 -8.47
N PHE A 102 5.56 16.54 -7.87
CA PHE A 102 6.70 16.89 -7.03
C PHE A 102 7.77 17.67 -7.81
N GLN A 103 8.13 17.21 -9.01
CA GLN A 103 9.13 17.88 -9.84
C GLN A 103 8.68 19.25 -10.35
N GLU A 104 7.37 19.47 -10.51
CA GLU A 104 6.85 20.82 -10.81
C GLU A 104 6.99 21.77 -9.61
N MET A 105 6.79 21.27 -8.39
CA MET A 105 6.93 22.05 -7.16
C MET A 105 8.39 22.27 -6.73
N PHE A 106 9.25 21.25 -6.91
CA PHE A 106 10.63 21.21 -6.43
C PHE A 106 11.59 20.69 -7.53
N PRO A 107 11.86 21.48 -8.59
CA PRO A 107 12.56 20.99 -9.79
C PRO A 107 14.01 20.55 -9.60
N SER A 108 14.62 20.91 -8.47
CA SER A 108 16.01 20.60 -8.13
C SER A 108 16.15 19.48 -7.10
N GLU A 109 15.04 19.00 -6.54
CA GLU A 109 15.04 18.01 -5.47
C GLU A 109 14.85 16.59 -6.02
N GLU A 110 15.40 15.61 -5.32
CA GLU A 110 15.18 14.19 -5.62
C GLU A 110 13.81 13.75 -5.10
N PHE A 111 13.11 12.90 -5.86
CA PHE A 111 11.81 12.37 -5.48
C PHE A 111 11.95 11.22 -4.46
N CYS A 112 11.46 11.45 -3.24
CA CYS A 112 11.44 10.48 -2.14
C CYS A 112 12.80 9.82 -1.82
N PRO A 113 13.88 10.60 -1.56
CA PRO A 113 15.14 10.01 -1.13
C PRO A 113 14.96 9.29 0.22
N PRO A 114 15.76 8.23 0.49
CA PRO A 114 15.73 7.59 1.79
C PRO A 114 16.08 8.63 2.87
N PRO A 115 15.39 8.60 4.03
CA PRO A 115 15.73 9.50 5.13
C PRO A 115 17.18 9.24 5.57
N PRO A 116 17.91 10.28 6.02
CA PRO A 116 19.27 10.09 6.54
C PRO A 116 19.23 9.14 7.73
N ASN A 117 20.19 8.21 7.80
CA ASN A 117 20.29 7.28 8.91
C ASN A 117 20.70 8.04 10.18
N PRO A 118 19.95 7.93 11.29
CA PRO A 118 20.25 8.69 12.51
C PRO A 118 21.62 8.37 13.10
N GLU A 119 22.13 7.14 12.92
CA GLU A 119 23.42 6.72 13.46
C GLU A 119 24.63 7.34 12.72
N ASP A 120 24.42 7.90 11.53
CA ASP A 120 25.47 8.60 10.77
C ASP A 120 25.67 10.05 11.27
N ILE A 121 24.82 10.52 12.18
CA ILE A 121 24.90 11.87 12.76
C ILE A 121 25.94 11.85 13.89
N ILE A 122 27.11 12.44 13.65
CA ILE A 122 28.15 12.59 14.68
C ILE A 122 27.79 13.76 15.59
N TYR A 123 27.58 13.48 16.87
CA TYR A 123 27.46 14.51 17.90
C TYR A 123 28.84 14.85 18.45
N ASP A 124 29.27 16.11 18.31
CA ASP A 124 30.44 16.60 19.03
C ASP A 124 30.12 16.54 20.53
N GLY A 125 30.82 15.65 21.23
CA GLY A 125 30.58 15.31 22.63
C GLY A 125 30.92 16.42 23.64
N ASP A 126 30.92 17.69 23.23
CA ASP A 126 31.13 18.85 24.09
C ASP A 126 29.83 19.57 24.47
N GLY A 127 28.68 18.87 24.42
CA GLY A 127 27.62 19.02 25.43
C GLY A 127 26.96 20.40 25.59
N THR A 128 27.16 21.36 24.71
CA THR A 128 26.25 22.49 24.54
C THR A 128 25.40 22.21 23.31
N GLN A 129 24.36 21.39 23.51
CA GLN A 129 23.22 21.38 22.60
C GLN A 129 22.78 22.85 22.44
N PRO A 130 22.84 23.46 21.24
CA PRO A 130 22.19 24.75 21.06
C PRO A 130 20.73 24.53 21.43
N GLU A 131 20.26 25.32 22.40
CA GLU A 131 18.88 25.33 22.82
C GLU A 131 17.95 25.30 21.61
N ASP A 132 17.26 24.17 21.44
CA ASP A 132 16.18 24.02 20.49
C ASP A 132 15.15 25.13 20.80
N PRO A 133 14.77 25.99 19.84
CA PRO A 133 13.73 26.99 20.10
C PRO A 133 12.35 26.36 20.39
N GLY A 134 12.20 25.03 20.32
CA GLY A 134 10.90 24.39 20.17
C GLY A 134 10.40 23.46 21.28
N PHE A 135 11.22 22.59 21.88
CA PHE A 135 10.68 21.53 22.74
C PHE A 135 11.45 21.35 24.05
N SER A 136 10.84 21.81 25.15
CA SER A 136 11.29 21.55 26.51
C SER A 136 10.54 20.34 27.08
N ASN A 137 11.27 19.33 27.56
CA ASN A 137 10.76 18.37 28.54
C ASN A 137 11.85 18.04 29.57
N PRO A 138 11.52 17.86 30.87
CA PRO A 138 12.50 17.85 31.94
C PRO A 138 13.16 16.48 32.13
N SER A 139 14.44 16.53 32.50
CA SER A 139 15.38 15.44 32.73
C SER A 139 15.18 14.67 34.06
N GLU A 140 15.32 13.35 34.01
CA GLU A 140 15.83 12.45 35.07
C GLU A 140 16.46 11.23 34.33
N GLY A 141 17.60 10.60 34.62
CA GLY A 141 18.50 10.55 35.76
C GLY A 141 19.13 9.14 35.85
N LYS A 142 20.32 8.96 35.25
CA LYS A 142 21.41 7.96 35.52
C LYS A 142 21.16 6.42 35.58
N ALA A 143 21.81 5.75 34.62
CA ALA A 143 22.91 4.76 34.72
C ALA A 143 22.69 3.33 35.29
N GLU A 144 23.09 2.31 34.51
CA GLU A 144 24.11 1.30 34.90
C GLU A 144 24.65 0.51 33.68
N LYS A 145 25.86 -0.06 33.81
CA LYS A 145 26.78 -0.56 32.77
C LYS A 145 26.82 -2.11 32.65
N VAL A 146 27.53 -2.60 31.59
CA VAL A 146 28.43 -3.82 31.48
C VAL A 146 27.84 -5.05 30.71
N PRO A 147 28.58 -5.91 29.95
CA PRO A 147 29.79 -5.78 29.09
C PRO A 147 29.70 -6.47 27.68
N GLU A 148 30.75 -6.28 26.87
CA GLU A 148 31.09 -6.87 25.56
C GLU A 148 31.17 -8.41 25.48
N LYS A 149 30.90 -8.98 24.27
CA LYS A 149 31.70 -10.07 23.67
C LYS A 149 31.79 -9.96 22.14
N ASN A 150 33.04 -9.90 21.70
CA ASN A 150 33.59 -9.97 20.34
C ASN A 150 33.43 -11.37 19.73
N LEU A 151 33.13 -11.47 18.43
CA LEU A 151 33.49 -12.59 17.56
C LEU A 151 33.67 -12.10 16.11
N GLU A 152 34.93 -12.05 15.69
CA GLU A 152 35.45 -11.85 14.33
C GLU A 152 34.77 -12.73 13.26
N GLU A 153 34.27 -12.12 12.19
CA GLU A 153 34.02 -12.80 10.91
C GLU A 153 35.24 -12.67 9.99
N ARG A 154 35.75 -13.83 9.55
CA ARG A 154 36.76 -13.93 8.48
C ARG A 154 36.08 -13.78 7.10
N PRO A 155 36.70 -13.14 6.11
CA PRO A 155 36.13 -13.06 4.77
C PRO A 155 36.32 -14.38 3.99
N PRO A 156 35.43 -14.68 3.02
CA PRO A 156 35.54 -15.88 2.18
C PRO A 156 36.59 -15.69 1.07
N GLU A 157 37.41 -16.73 0.85
CA GLU A 157 38.25 -16.86 -0.36
C GLU A 157 37.44 -17.51 -1.51
N GLU A 158 37.90 -17.23 -2.73
CA GLU A 158 37.34 -17.52 -4.07
C GLU A 158 36.67 -18.89 -4.30
#